data_AF-A0AAV8X103-F1
#
_entry.id   AF-A0AAV8X103-F1
#
_cell.length_a   1.000
_cell.length_b   1.000
_cell.length_c   1.000
_cell.angle_alpha   90.00
_cell.angle_beta   90.00
_cell.angle_gamma   90.00
#
_symmetry.space_group_name_H-M   'P 1'
#
loop_
_entity.id
_entity.type
_entity.pdbx_description
1 polymer ?
#
loop_
_entity_poly.entity_id
_entity_poly.type
_entity_poly.pdbx_seq_one_letter_code
_entity_poly.pdbx_strand_id
1 'polypeptide(L)'
;MASLKNFNLNIEDVLGFAADTTNVIFGQNNSIVSRIKEANPNCVFVKCVCHSVALAVSYACKELPKNIYQTVKDVYGYFSHSSKRQKEFSEFQEFVQCDKHNILRYYEIRWLSLHQCINRILGQWGALKLYFHDQYILERNITNEFLCKNFDDEITKLYFLLLDYVLPIVNKFNIIFQANSCVIHRLYRDMSDMYKSLFTELLHEKLLY
;
A
#
# COMPACT_ATOMS: atom_id res chain seq x y z
N MET A 1 22.27 -20.12 10.60
CA MET A 1 22.92 -21.36 11.08
C MET A 1 23.27 -21.31 12.57
N ALA A 2 23.88 -20.24 13.08
CA ALA A 2 24.11 -20.09 14.53
C ALA A 2 22.82 -20.28 15.36
N SER A 3 21.69 -19.71 14.91
CA SER A 3 20.41 -19.86 15.61
C SER A 3 19.94 -21.32 15.72
N LEU A 4 20.09 -22.14 14.66
CA LEU A 4 19.71 -23.56 14.72
C LEU A 4 20.58 -24.33 15.71
N LYS A 5 21.89 -24.05 15.73
CA LYS A 5 22.83 -24.63 16.71
C LYS A 5 22.46 -24.30 18.15
N ASN A 6 22.00 -23.08 18.41
CA ASN A 6 21.54 -22.68 19.75
C ASN A 6 20.32 -23.49 20.24
N PHE A 7 19.51 -24.01 19.31
CA PHE A 7 18.38 -24.90 19.61
C PHE A 7 18.69 -26.38 19.39
N ASN A 8 19.96 -26.73 19.15
CA ASN A 8 20.41 -28.09 18.85
C ASN A 8 19.67 -28.73 17.64
N LEU A 9 19.34 -27.93 16.63
CA LEU A 9 18.68 -28.36 15.39
C LEU A 9 19.71 -28.49 14.26
N ASN A 10 19.63 -29.57 13.47
CA ASN A 10 20.44 -29.75 12.27
C ASN A 10 19.78 -29.07 11.06
N ILE A 11 20.58 -28.49 10.18
CA ILE A 11 20.11 -27.85 8.94
C ILE A 11 19.58 -28.89 7.93
N GLU A 12 20.11 -30.11 7.96
CA GLU A 12 19.72 -31.21 7.08
C GLU A 12 18.27 -31.68 7.35
N ASP A 13 17.77 -31.46 8.57
CA ASP A 13 16.40 -31.80 8.96
C ASP A 13 15.38 -30.71 8.59
N VAL A 14 15.83 -29.58 8.02
CA VAL A 14 14.94 -28.48 7.63
C VAL A 14 14.18 -28.86 6.36
N LEU A 15 12.86 -29.05 6.50
CA LEU A 15 11.98 -29.39 5.38
C LEU A 15 11.71 -28.21 4.44
N GLY A 16 11.70 -26.99 4.97
CA GLY A 16 11.41 -25.82 4.15
C GLY A 16 11.76 -24.49 4.83
N PHE A 17 11.92 -23.48 3.99
CA PHE A 17 12.25 -22.12 4.38
C PHE A 17 11.38 -21.13 3.60
N ALA A 18 10.64 -20.29 4.33
CA ALA A 18 9.79 -19.26 3.76
C ALA A 18 10.22 -17.87 4.25
N ALA A 19 10.38 -16.92 3.33
CA ALA A 19 10.85 -15.57 3.67
C ALA A 19 10.54 -14.53 2.58
N ASP A 20 10.78 -13.25 2.90
CA ASP A 20 10.69 -12.13 1.96
C ASP A 20 11.70 -12.25 0.82
N THR A 21 11.40 -11.65 -0.34
CA THR A 21 12.14 -11.87 -1.60
C THR A 21 13.35 -10.93 -1.76
N THR A 22 14.01 -10.53 -0.67
CA THR A 22 15.18 -9.64 -0.78
C THR A 22 16.39 -10.38 -1.34
N ASN A 23 17.32 -9.68 -1.99
CA ASN A 23 18.55 -10.28 -2.53
C ASN A 23 19.42 -10.94 -1.44
N VAL A 24 19.39 -10.43 -0.20
CA VAL A 24 20.10 -11.05 0.93
C VAL A 24 19.54 -12.45 1.25
N ILE A 25 18.24 -12.66 1.02
CA ILE A 25 17.56 -13.91 1.34
C ILE A 25 17.55 -14.84 0.13
N PHE A 26 17.05 -14.37 -1.02
CA PHE A 26 16.81 -15.16 -2.24
C PHE A 26 17.78 -14.87 -3.39
N GLY A 27 18.81 -14.06 -3.18
CA GLY A 27 19.81 -13.76 -4.21
C GLY A 27 20.54 -15.01 -4.71
N GLN A 28 21.08 -14.94 -5.92
CA GLN A 28 21.79 -16.07 -6.52
C GLN A 28 23.10 -16.40 -5.79
N ASN A 29 23.82 -15.37 -5.37
CA ASN A 29 25.14 -15.49 -4.77
C ASN A 29 25.11 -15.06 -3.31
N ASN A 30 25.70 -15.89 -2.44
CA ASN A 30 25.92 -15.58 -1.02
C ASN A 30 24.65 -15.14 -0.27
N SER A 31 23.49 -15.71 -0.61
CA SER A 31 22.23 -15.46 0.06
C SER A 31 21.95 -16.51 1.13
N ILE A 32 20.95 -16.25 1.98
CA ILE A 32 20.50 -17.26 2.95
C ILE A 32 20.07 -18.54 2.23
N VAL A 33 19.29 -18.41 1.15
CA VAL A 33 18.81 -19.55 0.37
C VAL A 33 19.95 -20.29 -0.31
N SER A 34 20.95 -19.60 -0.90
CA SER A 34 22.08 -20.29 -1.53
C SER A 34 22.86 -21.12 -0.49
N ARG A 35 23.10 -20.56 0.70
CA ARG A 35 23.78 -21.25 1.80
C ARG A 35 22.98 -22.42 2.39
N ILE A 36 21.65 -22.28 2.50
CA ILE A 36 20.79 -23.39 2.92
C ILE A 36 20.79 -24.49 1.86
N LYS A 37 20.72 -24.15 0.57
CA LYS A 37 20.79 -25.12 -0.53
C LYS A 37 22.09 -25.91 -0.55
N GLU A 38 23.22 -25.25 -0.29
CA GLU A 38 24.54 -25.90 -0.20
C GLU A 38 24.58 -26.94 0.93
N ALA A 39 23.95 -26.64 2.08
CA ALA A 39 23.93 -27.53 3.24
C ALA A 39 22.79 -28.56 3.24
N ASN A 40 21.66 -28.25 2.59
CA ASN A 40 20.49 -29.09 2.49
C ASN A 40 19.78 -28.84 1.14
N PRO A 41 20.14 -29.61 0.10
CA PRO A 41 19.52 -29.50 -1.23
C PRO A 41 18.02 -29.87 -1.25
N ASN A 42 17.53 -30.61 -0.26
CA ASN A 42 16.15 -31.09 -0.18
C ASN A 42 15.18 -30.07 0.43
N CYS A 43 15.69 -28.97 1.00
CA CYS A 43 14.87 -27.94 1.61
C CYS A 43 14.00 -27.22 0.56
N VAL A 44 12.70 -27.09 0.85
CA VAL A 44 11.74 -26.39 -0.02
C VAL A 44 11.75 -24.89 0.27
N PHE A 45 11.93 -24.07 -0.76
CA PHE A 45 11.99 -22.61 -0.61
C PHE A 45 10.72 -21.94 -1.11
N VAL A 46 10.05 -21.18 -0.25
CA VAL A 46 8.81 -20.47 -0.57
C VAL A 46 9.02 -18.97 -0.40
N LYS A 47 8.79 -18.20 -1.46
CA LYS A 47 8.80 -16.74 -1.38
C LYS A 47 7.52 -16.25 -0.70
N CYS A 48 7.64 -15.18 0.09
CA CYS A 48 6.51 -14.54 0.74
C CYS A 48 5.49 -14.04 -0.30
N VAL A 49 4.31 -14.67 -0.32
CA VAL A 49 3.24 -14.33 -1.28
C VAL A 49 2.74 -12.90 -1.04
N CYS A 50 2.59 -12.49 0.22
CA CYS A 50 2.20 -11.11 0.58
C CYS A 50 3.18 -10.08 0.00
N HIS A 51 4.49 -10.40 0.02
CA HIS A 51 5.51 -9.53 -0.56
C HIS A 51 5.45 -9.53 -2.10
N SER A 52 5.21 -10.68 -2.73
CA SER A 52 5.03 -10.75 -4.18
C SER A 52 3.83 -9.93 -4.67
N VAL A 53 2.69 -10.04 -3.98
CA VAL A 53 1.49 -9.25 -4.29
C VAL A 53 1.73 -7.77 -4.01
N ALA A 54 2.39 -7.43 -2.90
CA ALA A 54 2.79 -6.05 -2.60
C ALA A 54 3.63 -5.41 -3.71
N LEU A 55 4.61 -6.16 -4.24
CA LEU A 55 5.45 -5.70 -5.35
C LEU A 55 4.61 -5.48 -6.62
N ALA A 56 3.75 -6.44 -6.99
CA ALA A 56 2.88 -6.31 -8.15
C ALA A 56 2.01 -5.04 -8.09
N VAL A 57 1.39 -4.78 -6.95
CA VAL A 57 0.60 -3.56 -6.72
C VAL A 57 1.49 -2.32 -6.75
N SER A 58 2.66 -2.34 -6.12
CA SER A 58 3.61 -1.22 -6.15
C SER A 58 4.06 -0.87 -7.56
N TYR A 59 4.28 -1.86 -8.43
CA TYR A 59 4.60 -1.61 -9.84
C TYR A 59 3.39 -1.07 -10.61
N ALA A 60 2.20 -1.65 -10.44
CA ALA A 60 0.99 -1.12 -11.09
C ALA A 60 0.69 0.33 -10.68
N CYS A 61 0.91 0.65 -9.40
CA CYS A 61 0.83 1.98 -8.83
C CYS A 61 1.78 2.99 -9.50
N LYS A 62 2.94 2.58 -10.00
CA LYS A 62 3.88 3.48 -10.70
C LYS A 62 3.36 3.94 -12.07
N GLU A 63 2.40 3.23 -12.65
CA GLU A 63 1.75 3.58 -13.91
C GLU A 63 0.64 4.62 -13.71
N LEU A 64 0.24 4.90 -12.46
CA LEU A 64 -0.72 5.96 -12.18
C LEU A 64 -0.11 7.34 -12.42
N PRO A 65 -0.94 8.36 -12.73
CA PRO A 65 -0.47 9.73 -12.83
C PRO A 65 0.29 10.17 -11.57
N LYS A 66 1.45 10.81 -11.77
CA LYS A 66 2.36 11.20 -10.68
C LYS A 66 1.70 12.09 -9.64
N ASN A 67 0.71 12.89 -10.04
CA ASN A 67 -0.01 13.79 -9.16
C ASN A 67 -0.81 13.06 -8.06
N ILE A 68 -1.20 11.81 -8.26
CA ILE A 68 -1.95 11.05 -7.24
C ILE A 68 -1.10 10.83 -6.00
N TYR A 69 0.11 10.27 -6.17
CA TYR A 69 1.05 10.07 -5.05
C TYR A 69 1.55 11.38 -4.48
N GLN A 70 1.81 12.36 -5.34
CA GLN A 70 2.27 13.67 -4.91
C GLN A 70 1.22 14.36 -4.02
N THR A 71 -0.06 14.28 -4.39
CA THR A 71 -1.18 14.81 -3.58
C THR A 71 -1.21 14.16 -2.19
N VAL A 72 -1.10 12.83 -2.09
CA VAL A 72 -1.08 12.14 -0.79
C VAL A 72 0.09 12.62 0.09
N LYS A 73 1.29 12.77 -0.50
CA LYS A 73 2.50 13.22 0.21
C LYS A 73 2.40 14.69 0.62
N ASP A 74 1.93 15.56 -0.26
CA ASP A 74 1.88 17.00 -0.05
C ASP A 74 0.81 17.40 0.94
N VAL A 75 -0.38 16.77 0.90
CA VAL A 75 -1.43 17.05 1.89
C VAL A 75 -0.92 16.72 3.30
N TYR A 76 -0.27 15.55 3.49
CA TYR A 76 0.34 15.24 4.78
C TYR A 76 1.45 16.25 5.14
N GLY A 77 2.36 16.54 4.21
CA GLY A 77 3.45 17.50 4.40
C GLY A 77 2.94 18.87 4.84
N TYR A 78 1.84 19.33 4.24
CA TYR A 78 1.23 20.63 4.47
C TYR A 78 0.81 20.84 5.93
N PHE A 79 0.20 19.81 6.54
CA PHE A 79 -0.34 19.87 7.89
C PHE A 79 0.63 19.37 8.96
N SER A 80 1.54 18.46 8.62
CA SER A 80 2.35 17.70 9.61
C SER A 80 3.19 18.55 10.58
N HIS A 81 3.58 19.77 10.18
CA HIS A 81 4.46 20.63 10.98
C HIS A 81 3.80 21.95 11.43
N SER A 82 2.48 22.10 11.27
CA SER A 82 1.78 23.34 11.61
C SER A 82 0.50 23.06 12.38
N SER A 83 0.56 23.27 13.69
CA SER A 83 -0.61 23.22 14.59
C SER A 83 -1.65 24.27 14.20
N LYS A 84 -1.22 25.44 13.70
CA LYS A 84 -2.11 26.46 13.16
C LYS A 84 -2.93 25.92 11.98
N ARG A 85 -2.29 25.35 10.97
CA ARG A 85 -2.97 24.79 9.79
C ARG A 85 -3.90 23.63 10.16
N GLN A 86 -3.49 22.78 11.10
CA GLN A 86 -4.33 21.69 11.61
C GLN A 86 -5.60 22.23 12.29
N LYS A 87 -5.46 23.28 13.11
CA LYS A 87 -6.60 23.93 13.76
C LYS A 87 -7.54 24.55 12.73
N GLU A 88 -7.00 25.35 11.80
CA GLU A 88 -7.79 25.98 10.72
C GLU A 88 -8.52 24.90 9.91
N PHE A 89 -7.83 23.84 9.49
CA PHE A 89 -8.45 22.73 8.78
C PHE A 89 -9.61 22.08 9.57
N SER A 90 -9.50 21.97 10.88
CA SER A 90 -10.57 21.42 11.72
C SER A 90 -11.85 22.26 11.73
N GLU A 91 -11.75 23.56 11.45
CA GLU A 91 -12.91 24.46 11.29
C GLU A 91 -13.64 24.14 9.97
N PHE A 92 -12.89 23.82 8.91
CA PHE A 92 -13.48 23.36 7.63
C PHE A 92 -14.13 21.98 7.78
N GLN A 93 -13.54 21.07 8.55
CA GLN A 93 -14.13 19.76 8.86
C GLN A 93 -15.50 19.92 9.55
N GLU A 94 -15.57 20.82 10.53
CA GLU A 94 -16.81 21.15 11.24
C GLU A 94 -17.83 21.82 10.31
N PHE A 95 -17.40 22.75 9.47
CA PHE A 95 -18.25 23.42 8.49
C PHE A 95 -18.92 22.44 7.51
N VAL A 96 -18.18 21.46 6.98
CA VAL A 96 -18.73 20.44 6.08
C VAL A 96 -19.38 19.25 6.82
N GLN A 97 -19.41 19.30 8.15
CA GLN A 97 -19.99 18.25 9.01
C GLN A 97 -19.37 16.86 8.80
N CYS A 98 -18.06 16.78 8.56
CA CYS A 98 -17.33 15.51 8.54
C CYS A 98 -16.62 15.25 9.89
N ASP A 99 -16.28 13.99 10.13
CA ASP A 99 -15.51 13.61 11.32
C ASP A 99 -14.14 14.30 11.32
N LYS A 100 -13.76 14.84 12.49
CA LYS A 100 -12.45 15.48 12.67
C LYS A 100 -11.34 14.42 12.66
N HIS A 101 -10.51 14.49 11.64
CA HIS A 101 -9.39 13.58 11.45
C HIS A 101 -8.12 14.30 11.00
N ASN A 102 -6.99 13.92 11.60
CA ASN A 102 -5.67 14.32 11.11
C ASN A 102 -5.33 13.61 9.78
N ILE A 103 -4.52 14.21 8.93
CA ILE A 103 -4.06 13.54 7.71
C ILE A 103 -3.00 12.49 8.06
N LEU A 104 -3.10 11.31 7.45
CA LEU A 104 -2.18 10.19 7.70
C LEU A 104 -0.92 10.30 6.84
N ARG A 105 0.20 9.84 7.39
CA ARG A 105 1.48 9.76 6.67
C ARG A 105 1.51 8.50 5.81
N TYR A 106 1.74 8.68 4.52
CA TYR A 106 2.07 7.57 3.63
C TYR A 106 3.53 7.15 3.81
N TYR A 107 3.77 5.85 4.00
CA TYR A 107 5.09 5.23 3.98
C TYR A 107 5.22 4.35 2.75
N GLU A 108 6.09 4.75 1.82
CA GLU A 108 6.25 4.11 0.50
C GLU A 108 6.58 2.61 0.56
N ILE A 109 7.27 2.17 1.61
CA ILE A 109 7.62 0.77 1.87
C ILE A 109 6.47 -0.06 2.47
N ARG A 110 5.35 0.58 2.85
CA ARG A 110 4.19 -0.08 3.47
C ARG A 110 2.95 0.26 2.68
N TRP A 111 2.75 -0.42 1.57
CA TRP A 111 1.59 -0.20 0.71
C TRP A 111 0.23 -0.37 1.43
N LEU A 112 0.16 -1.23 2.47
CA LEU A 112 -1.01 -1.35 3.35
C LEU A 112 -1.43 0.02 3.95
N SER A 113 -0.48 0.93 4.16
CA SER A 113 -0.73 2.29 4.63
C SER A 113 -1.29 3.22 3.56
N LEU A 114 -1.08 2.93 2.27
CA LEU A 114 -1.59 3.75 1.18
C LEU A 114 -3.12 3.77 1.21
N HIS A 115 -3.76 2.61 1.34
CA HIS A 115 -5.21 2.51 1.43
C HIS A 115 -5.77 3.37 2.56
N GLN A 116 -5.16 3.31 3.74
CA GLN A 116 -5.59 4.12 4.89
C GLN A 116 -5.45 5.63 4.60
N CYS A 117 -4.39 6.04 3.91
CA CYS A 117 -4.20 7.44 3.51
C CYS A 117 -5.22 7.89 2.46
N ILE A 118 -5.49 7.06 1.45
CA ILE A 118 -6.49 7.33 0.40
C ILE A 118 -7.87 7.45 1.03
N ASN A 119 -8.27 6.47 1.85
CA ASN A 119 -9.54 6.47 2.54
C ASN A 119 -9.70 7.71 3.45
N ARG A 120 -8.63 8.08 4.18
CA ARG A 120 -8.60 9.31 4.99
C ARG A 120 -8.79 10.55 4.13
N ILE A 121 -8.11 10.66 3.00
CA ILE A 121 -8.23 11.83 2.12
C ILE A 121 -9.63 11.91 1.50
N LEU A 122 -10.21 10.78 1.08
CA LEU A 122 -11.58 10.72 0.55
C LEU A 122 -12.62 11.14 1.58
N GLY A 123 -12.54 10.62 2.81
CA GLY A 123 -13.42 11.03 3.91
C GLY A 123 -13.29 12.51 4.29
N GLN A 124 -12.19 13.16 3.88
CA GLN A 124 -11.90 14.56 4.14
C GLN A 124 -11.97 15.42 2.87
N TRP A 125 -12.41 14.87 1.73
CA TRP A 125 -12.30 15.50 0.41
C TRP A 125 -12.98 16.87 0.36
N GLY A 126 -14.20 16.97 0.89
CA GLY A 126 -14.95 18.22 0.93
C GLY A 126 -14.24 19.31 1.73
N ALA A 127 -13.77 18.98 2.94
CA ALA A 127 -13.02 19.91 3.79
C ALA A 127 -11.70 20.33 3.13
N LEU A 128 -10.94 19.38 2.56
CA LEU A 128 -9.66 19.64 1.90
C LEU A 128 -9.85 20.53 0.67
N LYS A 129 -10.89 20.30 -0.13
CA LYS A 129 -11.23 21.12 -1.29
C LYS A 129 -11.48 22.57 -0.90
N LEU A 130 -12.35 22.82 0.08
CA LEU A 130 -12.65 24.17 0.55
C LEU A 130 -11.43 24.84 1.19
N TYR A 131 -10.67 24.10 2.01
CA TYR A 131 -9.46 24.60 2.64
C TYR A 131 -8.43 25.06 1.61
N PHE A 132 -8.11 24.23 0.61
CA PHE A 132 -7.11 24.62 -0.39
C PHE A 132 -7.58 25.69 -1.37
N HIS A 133 -8.89 25.85 -1.58
CA HIS A 133 -9.46 27.02 -2.26
C HIS A 133 -9.17 28.30 -1.48
N ASP A 134 -9.49 28.32 -0.19
CA ASP A 134 -9.24 29.46 0.69
C ASP A 134 -7.74 29.80 0.76
N GLN A 135 -6.89 28.79 0.98
CA GLN A 135 -5.44 28.99 1.02
C GLN A 135 -4.85 29.46 -0.32
N TYR A 136 -5.41 29.03 -1.46
CA TYR A 136 -4.99 29.51 -2.78
C TYR A 136 -5.33 30.99 -3.01
N ILE A 137 -6.44 31.47 -2.45
CA ILE A 137 -6.83 32.89 -2.49
C ILE A 137 -5.95 33.72 -1.56
N LEU A 138 -5.71 33.24 -0.34
CA LEU A 138 -4.92 33.95 0.68
C LEU A 138 -3.43 34.02 0.35
N GLU A 139 -2.84 32.91 -0.07
CA GLU A 139 -1.40 32.81 -0.34
C GLU A 139 -1.14 31.97 -1.59
N ARG A 140 -0.86 32.65 -2.70
CA ARG A 140 -0.48 31.98 -3.95
C ARG A 140 0.96 31.48 -3.89
N ASN A 141 1.12 30.20 -3.56
CA ASN A 141 2.36 29.46 -3.72
C ASN A 141 2.12 28.17 -4.51
N ILE A 142 3.20 27.56 -4.99
CA ILE A 142 3.16 26.39 -5.88
C ILE A 142 2.40 25.22 -5.23
N THR A 143 2.58 24.99 -3.92
CA THR A 143 1.91 23.91 -3.20
C THR A 143 0.40 24.14 -3.08
N ASN A 144 -0.03 25.35 -2.69
CA ASN A 144 -1.45 25.71 -2.60
C ASN A 144 -2.12 25.62 -3.97
N GLU A 145 -1.48 26.11 -5.03
CA GLU A 145 -2.00 26.02 -6.39
C GLU A 145 -2.12 24.56 -6.85
N PHE A 146 -1.09 23.74 -6.62
CA PHE A 146 -1.10 22.33 -6.97
C PHE A 146 -2.23 21.59 -6.25
N LEU A 147 -2.35 21.75 -4.93
CA LEU A 147 -3.36 21.05 -4.14
C LEU A 147 -4.78 21.52 -4.49
N CYS A 148 -5.00 22.83 -4.64
CA CYS A 148 -6.29 23.38 -5.08
C CYS A 148 -6.73 22.76 -6.42
N LYS A 149 -5.83 22.76 -7.43
CA LYS A 149 -6.11 22.14 -8.74
C LYS A 149 -6.44 20.65 -8.64
N ASN A 150 -5.71 19.88 -7.83
CA ASN A 150 -5.96 18.45 -7.69
C ASN A 150 -7.28 18.13 -6.96
N PHE A 151 -7.68 18.93 -5.98
CA PHE A 151 -8.98 18.75 -5.30
C PHE A 151 -10.18 19.26 -6.11
N ASP A 152 -9.94 20.12 -7.11
CA ASP A 152 -10.93 20.53 -8.11
C ASP A 152 -11.08 19.57 -9.28
N ASP A 153 -10.05 18.76 -9.56
CA ASP A 153 -10.05 17.82 -10.66
C ASP A 153 -10.81 16.52 -10.33
N GLU A 154 -11.94 16.32 -11.02
CA GLU A 154 -12.76 15.11 -10.87
C GLU A 154 -12.02 13.84 -11.33
N ILE A 155 -11.05 13.96 -12.25
CA ILE A 155 -10.24 12.80 -12.67
C ILE A 155 -9.32 12.36 -11.53
N THR A 156 -8.69 13.31 -10.83
CA THR A 156 -7.92 13.02 -9.62
C THR A 156 -8.80 12.35 -8.56
N LYS A 157 -10.01 12.85 -8.31
CA LYS A 157 -10.96 12.21 -7.40
C LYS A 157 -11.31 10.77 -7.82
N LEU A 158 -11.53 10.56 -9.12
CA LEU A 158 -11.81 9.24 -9.68
C LEU A 158 -10.65 8.25 -9.42
N TYR A 159 -9.40 8.67 -9.57
CA TYR A 159 -8.24 7.83 -9.21
C TYR A 159 -8.20 7.47 -7.73
N PHE A 160 -8.53 8.41 -6.84
CA PHE A 160 -8.60 8.10 -5.40
C PHE A 160 -9.72 7.09 -5.10
N LEU A 161 -10.89 7.24 -5.71
CA LEU A 161 -12.00 6.27 -5.56
C LEU A 161 -11.63 4.90 -6.11
N LEU A 162 -10.96 4.85 -7.27
CA LEU A 162 -10.43 3.62 -7.85
C LEU A 162 -9.43 2.93 -6.91
N LEU A 163 -8.52 3.69 -6.29
CA LEU A 163 -7.57 3.15 -5.33
C LEU A 163 -8.24 2.67 -4.04
N ASP A 164 -9.22 3.40 -3.53
CA ASP A 164 -10.03 3.00 -2.36
C ASP A 164 -10.83 1.73 -2.64
N TYR A 165 -11.18 1.48 -3.91
CA TYR A 165 -11.82 0.24 -4.33
C TYR A 165 -10.84 -0.95 -4.44
N VAL A 166 -9.71 -0.74 -5.14
CA VAL A 166 -8.75 -1.81 -5.48
C VAL A 166 -7.92 -2.26 -4.28
N LEU A 167 -7.41 -1.31 -3.48
CA LEU A 167 -6.48 -1.63 -2.39
C LEU A 167 -7.08 -2.53 -1.29
N PRO A 168 -8.37 -2.41 -0.88
CA PRO A 168 -9.00 -3.35 0.04
C PRO A 168 -8.95 -4.82 -0.40
N ILE A 169 -9.12 -5.11 -1.70
CA ILE A 169 -9.09 -6.46 -2.26
C ILE A 169 -7.75 -7.12 -1.93
N VAL A 170 -6.67 -6.36 -2.19
CA VAL A 170 -5.31 -6.79 -1.91
C VAL A 170 -5.05 -6.85 -0.39
N ASN A 171 -5.56 -5.89 0.38
CA ASN A 171 -5.34 -5.84 1.84
C ASN A 171 -5.97 -7.06 2.52
N LYS A 172 -7.16 -7.46 2.08
CA LYS A 172 -7.86 -8.66 2.54
C LYS A 172 -7.03 -9.91 2.29
N PHE A 173 -6.46 -10.04 1.09
CA PHE A 173 -5.53 -11.12 0.77
C PHE A 173 -4.33 -11.13 1.72
N ASN A 174 -3.68 -9.98 1.91
CA ASN A 174 -2.53 -9.88 2.81
C ASN A 174 -2.85 -10.25 4.26
N ILE A 175 -3.99 -9.81 4.80
CA ILE A 175 -4.41 -10.14 6.17
C ILE A 175 -4.57 -11.67 6.33
N ILE A 176 -5.13 -12.36 5.33
CA ILE A 176 -5.29 -13.83 5.37
C ILE A 176 -3.93 -14.52 5.42
N PHE A 177 -2.98 -14.13 4.57
CA PHE A 177 -1.67 -14.77 4.47
C PHE A 177 -0.62 -14.26 5.47
N GLN A 178 -0.96 -13.25 6.26
CA GLN A 178 -0.20 -12.82 7.45
C GLN A 178 -0.77 -13.40 8.76
N ALA A 179 -1.85 -14.18 8.70
CA ALA A 179 -2.42 -14.81 9.88
C ALA A 179 -1.46 -15.84 10.49
N ASN A 180 -1.50 -16.01 11.81
CA ASN A 180 -0.70 -17.00 12.53
C ASN A 180 -1.15 -18.46 12.29
N SER A 181 -2.29 -18.66 11.62
CA SER A 181 -2.84 -19.98 11.28
C SER A 181 -2.29 -20.52 9.95
N CYS A 182 -2.22 -21.84 9.81
CA CYS A 182 -1.86 -22.47 8.54
C CYS A 182 -2.95 -22.26 7.47
N VAL A 183 -2.69 -21.40 6.49
CA VAL A 183 -3.63 -21.03 5.41
C VAL A 183 -3.19 -21.50 4.03
N ILE A 184 -2.20 -22.39 3.93
CA ILE A 184 -1.63 -22.82 2.64
C ILE A 184 -2.67 -23.48 1.72
N HIS A 185 -3.63 -24.21 2.29
CA HIS A 185 -4.76 -24.83 1.58
C HIS A 185 -5.67 -23.82 0.87
N ARG A 186 -5.62 -22.54 1.29
CA ARG A 186 -6.41 -21.45 0.70
C ARG A 186 -5.67 -20.71 -0.40
N LEU A 187 -4.34 -20.87 -0.50
CA LEU A 187 -3.48 -20.04 -1.34
C LEU A 187 -3.98 -19.94 -2.78
N TYR A 188 -4.20 -21.08 -3.43
CA TYR A 188 -4.65 -21.10 -4.82
C TYR A 188 -6.01 -20.42 -5.00
N ARG A 189 -7.00 -20.78 -4.16
CA ARG A 189 -8.35 -20.23 -4.22
C ARG A 189 -8.35 -18.72 -3.99
N ASP A 190 -7.80 -18.27 -2.86
CA ASP A 190 -7.87 -16.86 -2.46
C ASP A 190 -7.03 -15.97 -3.41
N MET A 191 -5.95 -16.50 -4.01
CA MET A 191 -5.20 -15.79 -5.05
C MET A 191 -6.00 -15.70 -6.36
N SER A 192 -6.69 -16.77 -6.75
CA SER A 192 -7.57 -16.77 -7.92
C SER A 192 -8.74 -15.81 -7.75
N ASP A 193 -9.36 -15.79 -6.57
CA ASP A 193 -10.47 -14.89 -6.25
C ASP A 193 -10.02 -13.43 -6.25
N MET A 194 -8.85 -13.12 -5.66
CA MET A 194 -8.26 -11.79 -5.72
C MET A 194 -8.00 -11.36 -7.18
N TYR A 195 -7.39 -12.24 -7.98
CA TYR A 195 -7.11 -11.96 -9.39
C TYR A 195 -8.39 -11.70 -10.19
N LYS A 196 -9.42 -12.55 -10.05
CA LYS A 196 -10.72 -12.36 -10.71
C LYS A 196 -11.39 -11.06 -10.29
N SER A 197 -11.40 -10.75 -8.99
CA SER A 197 -11.99 -9.51 -8.47
C SER A 197 -11.33 -8.27 -9.09
N LEU A 198 -10.01 -8.28 -9.27
CA LEU A 198 -9.29 -7.20 -9.94
C LEU A 198 -9.59 -7.11 -11.43
N PHE A 199 -9.75 -8.24 -12.13
CA PHE A 199 -9.95 -8.27 -13.58
C PHE A 199 -11.39 -7.97 -13.99
N THR A 200 -12.37 -8.62 -13.37
CA THR A 200 -13.79 -8.50 -13.75
C THR A 200 -14.32 -7.09 -13.56
N GLU A 201 -13.75 -6.33 -12.62
CA GLU A 201 -14.27 -5.01 -12.26
C GLU A 201 -13.51 -3.84 -12.89
N LEU A 202 -12.27 -4.06 -13.35
CA LEU A 202 -11.46 -3.03 -14.00
C LEU A 202 -11.44 -3.12 -15.53
N LEU A 203 -11.70 -4.30 -16.08
CA LEU A 203 -11.66 -4.55 -17.52
C LEU A 203 -13.03 -5.05 -17.97
N HIS A 204 -13.81 -4.17 -18.60
CA HIS A 204 -15.02 -4.59 -19.30
C HIS A 204 -14.64 -5.58 -20.41
N GLU A 205 -15.30 -6.73 -20.43
CA GLU A 205 -15.07 -7.87 -21.34
C GLU A 205 -14.76 -7.46 -22.79
N LYS A 206 -13.49 -7.56 -23.19
CA LYS A 206 -13.09 -7.73 -24.60
C LYS A 206 -11.92 -8.71 -24.80
N LEU A 207 -11.56 -9.49 -23.78
CA LEU A 207 -10.40 -10.41 -23.83
C LEU A 207 -10.73 -11.87 -23.44
N LEU A 208 -11.99 -12.29 -23.64
CA LEU A 208 -12.39 -13.70 -23.61
C LEU A 208 -12.84 -14.13 -25.02
N TYR A 209 -11.88 -14.22 -25.94
CA TYR A 209 -12.01 -14.99 -27.19
C TYR A 209 -10.70 -15.70 -27.48
#